data_AF-A0A090FH03-F1
#
_entry.id   AF-A0A090FH03-F1
#
_cell.length_a   1.000
_cell.length_b   1.000
_cell.length_c   1.000
_cell.angle_alpha   90.00
_cell.angle_beta   90.00
_cell.angle_gamma   90.00
#
_symmetry.space_group_name_H-M   'P 1'
#
loop_
_entity.id
_entity.type
_entity.pdbx_description
1 polymer ?
#
loop_
_entity_poly.entity_id
_entity_poly.type
_entity_poly.pdbx_seq_one_letter_code
_entity_poly.pdbx_strand_id
1 'polypeptide(L)'
;MLQLIAPEWFSDLADALRPMHRLRHCVSKQRLDREVETTGGYEVDTLDAQKPHYLVPRGASGEACGCVRLFASTGPTLLGDTFPMLLQGKPAPRDPRIWESSRFALDMPPSAAKGAGGVGWPPTILSPP
;
A
#
# COMPACT_ATOMS: atom_id res chain seq x y z
N MET A 1 -0.20 3.01 18.10
CA MET A 1 1.25 3.25 17.87
C MET A 1 1.54 3.11 16.38
N LEU A 2 2.38 3.96 15.77
CA LEU A 2 2.81 3.77 14.38
C LEU A 2 4.15 3.03 14.35
N GLN A 3 4.22 1.89 13.68
CA GLN A 3 5.45 1.10 13.55
C GLN A 3 6.01 1.16 12.14
N LEU A 4 7.32 1.40 12.02
CA LEU A 4 8.08 1.20 10.78
C LEU A 4 8.61 -0.24 10.73
N ILE A 5 8.36 -0.95 9.64
CA ILE A 5 8.91 -2.28 9.35
C ILE A 5 9.80 -2.13 8.12
N ALA A 6 11.10 -2.13 8.36
CA ALA A 6 12.13 -2.08 7.31
C ALA A 6 12.50 -3.51 6.84
N PRO A 7 13.04 -3.67 5.62
CA PRO A 7 13.41 -4.96 5.03
C PRO A 7 14.24 -5.89 5.92
N GLU A 8 15.17 -5.32 6.67
CA GLU A 8 16.07 -6.01 7.57
C GLU A 8 15.36 -6.74 8.73
N TRP A 9 14.09 -6.39 9.01
CA TRP A 9 13.30 -6.99 10.10
C TRP A 9 12.16 -7.88 9.60
N PHE A 10 12.10 -8.20 8.31
CA PHE A 10 10.99 -9.00 7.75
C PHE A 10 10.91 -10.40 8.35
N SER A 11 12.05 -11.05 8.65
CA SER A 11 12.07 -12.35 9.33
C SER A 11 11.48 -12.26 10.73
N ASP A 12 11.89 -11.25 11.48
CA ASP A 12 11.59 -11.09 12.90
C ASP A 12 10.16 -10.58 13.12
N LEU A 13 9.61 -9.90 12.12
CA LEU A 13 8.28 -9.31 12.12
C LEU A 13 7.32 -10.03 11.15
N ALA A 14 7.60 -11.28 10.80
CA ALA A 14 6.72 -12.08 9.93
C ALA A 14 5.29 -12.17 10.50
N ASP A 15 5.17 -12.29 11.82
CA ASP A 15 3.88 -12.33 12.53
C ASP A 15 3.13 -10.98 12.47
N ALA A 16 3.81 -9.88 12.18
CA ALA A 16 3.21 -8.57 11.93
C ALA A 16 2.82 -8.36 10.46
N LEU A 17 3.67 -8.84 9.55
CA LEU A 17 3.47 -8.70 8.11
C LEU A 17 2.26 -9.50 7.61
N ARG A 18 2.07 -10.73 8.10
CA ARG A 18 0.93 -11.57 7.67
C ARG A 18 -0.44 -10.93 7.96
N PRO A 19 -0.74 -10.47 9.20
CA PRO A 19 -1.98 -9.74 9.47
C PRO A 19 -2.15 -8.48 8.63
N MET A 20 -1.05 -7.75 8.37
CA MET A 20 -1.07 -6.56 7.53
C MET A 20 -1.45 -6.87 6.08
N HIS A 21 -0.87 -7.91 5.46
CA HIS A 21 -1.23 -8.33 4.11
C HIS A 21 -2.67 -8.86 4.00
N ARG A 22 -3.18 -9.49 5.08
CA ARG A 22 -4.58 -9.88 5.17
C ARG A 22 -5.50 -8.67 5.27
N LEU A 23 -5.12 -7.65 6.05
CA LEU A 23 -5.86 -6.39 6.13
C LEU A 23 -5.91 -5.69 4.77
N ARG A 24 -4.78 -5.64 4.04
CA ARG A 24 -4.71 -5.10 2.68
C ARG A 24 -5.69 -5.81 1.74
N HIS A 25 -5.81 -7.14 1.85
CA HIS A 25 -6.81 -7.91 1.11
C HIS A 25 -8.24 -7.50 1.46
N CYS A 26 -8.59 -7.48 2.74
CA CYS A 26 -9.92 -7.08 3.20
C CYS A 26 -10.28 -5.66 2.72
N VAL A 27 -9.39 -4.68 2.86
CA VAL A 27 -9.66 -3.31 2.43
C VAL A 27 -9.80 -3.21 0.91
N SER A 28 -8.88 -3.80 0.15
CA SER A 28 -8.88 -3.68 -1.31
C SER A 28 -10.06 -4.40 -1.97
N LYS A 29 -10.39 -5.62 -1.52
CA LYS A 29 -11.49 -6.42 -2.07
C LYS A 29 -12.85 -6.01 -1.53
N GLN A 30 -12.99 -5.83 -0.21
CA GLN A 30 -14.31 -5.65 0.39
C GLN A 30 -14.78 -4.20 0.42
N ARG A 31 -13.85 -3.21 0.42
CA ARG A 31 -14.20 -1.80 0.61
C ARG A 31 -13.98 -0.92 -0.61
N LEU A 32 -13.05 -1.31 -1.49
CA LEU A 32 -12.67 -0.50 -2.65
C LEU A 32 -12.96 -1.18 -4.00
N ASP A 33 -13.39 -2.46 -4.00
CA ASP A 33 -13.65 -3.30 -5.17
C ASP A 33 -12.56 -3.18 -6.25
N ARG A 34 -11.29 -3.10 -5.81
CA ARG A 34 -10.15 -2.98 -6.72
C ARG A 34 -9.73 -4.36 -7.20
N GLU A 35 -9.44 -4.47 -8.49
CA GLU A 35 -8.69 -5.59 -9.03
C GLU A 35 -7.24 -5.48 -8.57
N VAL A 36 -6.89 -6.31 -7.58
CA VAL A 36 -5.54 -6.44 -7.04
C VAL A 36 -5.13 -7.89 -7.04
N GLU A 37 -3.83 -8.14 -7.18
CA GLU A 37 -3.24 -9.47 -7.05
C GLU A 37 -3.44 -9.98 -5.63
N THR A 38 -4.07 -11.14 -5.50
CA THR A 38 -4.33 -11.76 -4.20
C THR A 38 -4.00 -13.23 -4.24
N THR A 39 -3.32 -13.71 -3.21
CA THR A 39 -2.95 -15.12 -3.06
C THR A 39 -3.38 -15.60 -1.67
N GLY A 40 -4.24 -16.62 -1.60
CA GLY A 40 -4.62 -17.26 -0.33
C GLY A 40 -5.25 -16.34 0.72
N GLY A 41 -5.95 -15.27 0.32
CA GLY A 41 -6.54 -14.29 1.25
C GLY A 41 -5.59 -13.17 1.69
N TYR A 42 -4.43 -13.03 1.05
CA TYR A 42 -3.47 -11.96 1.25
C TYR A 42 -3.34 -11.12 -0.01
N GLU A 43 -3.16 -9.81 0.14
CA GLU A 43 -2.80 -8.92 -0.96
C GLU A 43 -1.30 -8.65 -0.89
N VAL A 44 -0.60 -9.28 -1.83
CA VAL A 44 0.85 -9.24 -2.01
C VAL A 44 1.07 -9.17 -3.51
N ASP A 45 1.74 -8.12 -3.98
CA ASP A 45 2.08 -7.93 -5.40
C ASP A 45 3.58 -8.16 -5.65
N THR A 46 3.98 -8.07 -6.92
CA THR A 46 5.39 -8.19 -7.33
C THR A 46 6.30 -7.14 -6.71
N LEU A 47 5.80 -5.95 -6.37
CA LEU A 47 6.59 -4.92 -5.71
C LEU A 47 6.88 -5.32 -4.25
N ASP A 48 6.00 -6.04 -3.56
CA ASP A 48 6.28 -6.50 -2.19
C ASP A 48 7.51 -7.42 -2.11
N ALA A 49 7.89 -8.09 -3.21
CA ALA A 49 9.14 -8.85 -3.33
C ALA A 49 10.40 -7.95 -3.39
N GLN A 50 10.24 -6.68 -3.77
CA GLN A 50 11.32 -5.69 -3.86
C GLN A 50 11.69 -5.07 -2.51
N LYS A 51 11.26 -5.70 -1.40
CA LYS A 51 11.61 -5.31 -0.04
C LYS A 51 11.28 -3.82 0.26
N PRO A 52 9.99 -3.44 0.23
CA PRO A 52 9.56 -2.10 0.64
C PRO A 52 9.77 -1.85 2.13
N HIS A 53 9.57 -0.61 2.55
CA HIS A 53 9.30 -0.31 3.95
C HIS A 53 7.78 -0.25 4.17
N TYR A 54 7.32 -0.66 5.35
CA TYR A 54 5.91 -0.53 5.72
C TYR A 54 5.76 0.36 6.95
N LEU A 55 4.77 1.25 6.91
CA LEU A 55 4.25 1.93 8.08
C LEU A 55 2.93 1.26 8.47
N VAL A 56 2.90 0.69 9.68
CA VAL A 56 1.78 -0.10 10.21
C VAL A 56 1.27 0.56 11.49
N PRO A 57 0.12 1.25 11.46
CA PRO A 57 -0.59 1.63 12.67
C PRO A 57 -1.03 0.38 13.41
N ARG A 58 -0.74 0.34 14.71
CA ARG A 58 -1.20 -0.71 15.63
C ARG A 58 -2.19 -0.17 16.65
N GLY A 59 -3.22 -0.97 16.88
CA GLY A 59 -4.22 -0.75 17.92
C GLY A 59 -3.70 -1.13 19.30
N ALA A 60 -4.58 -1.01 20.30
CA ALA A 60 -4.21 -1.21 21.70
C ALA A 60 -3.82 -2.66 22.02
N SER A 61 -4.39 -3.64 21.31
CA SER A 61 -4.03 -5.06 21.42
C SER A 61 -2.88 -5.48 20.50
N GLY A 62 -2.23 -4.53 19.81
CA GLY A 62 -1.08 -4.81 18.94
C GLY A 62 -1.44 -5.33 17.54
N GLU A 63 -2.72 -5.41 17.21
CA GLU A 63 -3.22 -5.73 15.88
C GLU A 63 -2.87 -4.63 14.86
N ALA A 64 -2.65 -5.02 13.60
CA ALA A 64 -2.47 -4.07 12.52
C ALA A 64 -3.83 -3.43 12.18
N CYS A 65 -3.95 -2.11 12.35
CA CYS A 65 -5.12 -1.32 11.99
C CYS A 65 -4.96 -0.64 10.63
N GLY A 66 -3.81 -0.79 9.98
CA GLY A 66 -3.59 -0.28 8.65
C GLY A 66 -2.21 -0.55 8.08
N CYS A 67 -1.96 0.00 6.90
CA CYS A 67 -0.74 -0.13 6.14
C CYS A 67 -0.54 1.08 5.23
N VAL A 68 0.70 1.54 5.14
CA VAL A 68 1.24 2.30 4.02
C VAL A 68 2.55 1.65 3.60
N ARG A 69 2.72 1.41 2.30
CA ARG A 69 3.95 0.91 1.71
C ARG A 69 4.80 2.08 1.20
N LEU A 70 6.11 2.02 1.40
CA LEU A 70 7.07 3.05 1.00
C LEU A 70 8.23 2.43 0.20
N PHE A 71 8.54 3.04 -0.94
CA PHE A 71 9.73 2.75 -1.74
C PHE A 71 10.63 3.98 -1.87
N ALA A 72 11.94 3.78 -1.83
CA ALA A 72 12.88 4.82 -2.24
C ALA A 72 12.78 5.02 -3.75
N SER A 73 12.67 6.26 -4.20
CA SER A 73 12.54 6.61 -5.63
C SER A 73 13.78 6.26 -6.47
N THR A 74 14.89 5.91 -5.84
CA THR A 74 16.09 5.41 -6.50
C THR A 74 15.92 3.98 -7.05
N GLY A 75 14.96 3.22 -6.51
CA GLY A 75 14.65 1.84 -6.89
C GLY A 75 13.38 1.71 -7.74
N PRO A 76 12.82 0.49 -7.83
CA PRO A 76 11.54 0.22 -8.47
C PRO A 76 10.40 0.98 -7.78
N THR A 77 9.52 1.57 -8.57
CA THR A 77 8.37 2.36 -8.09
C THR A 77 7.16 2.13 -8.99
N LEU A 78 5.98 2.25 -8.42
CA LEU A 78 4.73 2.11 -9.15
C LEU A 78 4.59 3.21 -10.21
N LEU A 79 4.93 4.46 -9.88
CA LEU A 79 4.93 5.58 -10.81
C LEU A 79 5.99 5.43 -11.91
N GLY A 80 7.19 4.97 -11.57
CA GLY A 80 8.28 4.80 -12.53
C GLY A 80 8.08 3.63 -13.48
N ASP A 81 7.61 2.49 -12.95
CA ASP A 81 7.61 1.22 -13.68
C ASP A 81 6.22 0.84 -14.23
N THR A 82 5.14 1.20 -13.53
CA THR A 82 3.77 0.81 -13.93
C THR A 82 2.98 1.97 -14.53
N PHE A 83 3.13 3.19 -14.00
CA PHE A 83 2.37 4.37 -14.44
C PHE A 83 3.23 5.51 -15.00
N PRO A 84 4.27 5.26 -15.82
CA PRO A 84 5.14 6.33 -16.31
C PRO A 84 4.40 7.36 -17.18
N MET A 85 3.28 6.97 -17.78
CA MET A 85 2.38 7.88 -18.53
C MET A 85 1.89 9.07 -17.71
N LEU A 86 1.76 8.93 -16.38
CA LEU A 86 1.33 10.02 -15.49
C LEU A 86 2.40 11.13 -15.34
N LEU A 87 3.64 10.85 -15.74
CA LEU A 87 4.73 11.82 -15.69
C LEU A 87 4.70 12.83 -16.85
N GLN A 88 3.81 12.64 -17.85
CA GLN A 88 3.64 13.58 -18.98
C GLN A 88 4.97 13.89 -19.69
N GLY A 89 5.78 12.87 -19.92
CA GLY A 89 7.09 12.98 -20.59
C GLY A 89 8.23 13.45 -19.69
N LYS A 90 7.98 13.74 -18.40
CA LYS A 90 9.06 14.02 -17.43
C LYS A 90 9.67 12.71 -16.91
N PRO A 91 10.95 12.69 -16.52
CA PRO A 91 11.54 11.54 -15.85
C PRO A 91 10.91 11.34 -14.46
N ALA A 92 10.81 10.08 -14.03
CA ALA A 92 10.44 9.76 -12.65
C ALA A 92 11.49 10.34 -11.69
N PRO A 93 11.08 10.87 -10.52
CA PRO A 93 12.04 11.28 -9.49
C PRO A 93 12.96 10.12 -9.11
N ARG A 94 14.27 10.39 -8.98
CA ARG A 94 15.25 9.41 -8.48
C ARG A 94 16.24 10.11 -7.54
N ASP A 95 15.89 10.15 -6.26
CA ASP A 95 16.70 10.79 -5.20
C ASP A 95 16.52 9.99 -3.90
N PRO A 96 17.61 9.71 -3.15
CA PRO A 96 17.53 8.95 -1.89
C PRO A 96 16.66 9.63 -0.81
N ARG A 97 16.36 10.92 -0.96
CA ARG A 97 15.48 11.69 -0.07
C ARG A 97 14.00 11.63 -0.49
N ILE A 98 13.70 11.10 -1.68
CA ILE A 98 12.34 11.02 -2.21
C ILE A 98 11.85 9.58 -2.11
N TRP A 99 10.65 9.42 -1.55
CA TRP A 99 9.99 8.14 -1.35
C TRP A 99 8.60 8.14 -1.98
N GLU A 100 8.24 7.04 -2.63
CA GLU A 100 6.90 6.80 -3.14
C GLU A 100 6.07 6.03 -2.10
N SER A 101 4.88 6.54 -1.78
CA SER A 101 3.91 5.84 -0.95
C SER A 101 2.83 5.16 -1.78
N SER A 102 2.47 3.93 -1.43
CA SER A 102 1.37 3.18 -2.05
C SER A 102 0.66 2.29 -1.02
N ARG A 103 -0.39 1.57 -1.46
CA ARG A 103 -1.11 0.56 -0.65
C ARG A 103 -1.62 1.09 0.69
N PHE A 104 -2.25 2.26 0.66
CA PHE A 104 -3.00 2.79 1.80
C PHE A 104 -4.19 1.88 2.09
N ALA A 105 -4.10 1.12 3.18
CA ALA A 105 -5.17 0.27 3.67
C ALA A 105 -5.40 0.59 5.15
N LEU A 106 -6.59 1.05 5.52
CA LEU A 106 -6.92 1.39 6.90
C LEU A 106 -8.17 0.62 7.31
N ASP A 107 -8.10 -0.05 8.46
CA ASP A 107 -9.26 -0.67 9.09
C ASP A 107 -10.08 0.38 9.85
N MET A 108 -10.75 1.22 9.08
CA MET A 108 -11.69 2.20 9.60
C MET A 108 -13.08 1.57 9.75
N PRO A 109 -13.86 1.91 10.79
CA PRO A 109 -15.26 1.51 10.83
C PRO A 109 -15.99 2.09 9.61
N PRO A 110 -17.05 1.42 9.09
CA PRO A 110 -17.81 1.90 7.93
C PRO A 110 -18.38 3.32 8.10
N SER A 111 -18.59 3.74 9.35
CA SER A 111 -19.08 5.07 9.74
C SER A 111 -18.00 6.14 9.84
N ALA A 112 -16.71 5.80 9.65
CA ALA A 112 -15.64 6.79 9.67
C ALA A 112 -15.86 7.80 8.54
N ALA A 113 -15.85 9.09 8.89
CA ALA A 113 -15.99 10.16 7.92
C ALA A 113 -14.91 10.01 6.84
N LYS A 114 -15.32 9.86 5.58
CA LYS A 114 -14.39 10.00 4.44
C LYS A 114 -13.85 11.42 4.51
N GLY A 115 -12.55 11.56 4.76
CA GLY A 115 -11.91 12.87 4.75
C GLY A 115 -12.18 13.57 3.42
N ALA A 116 -12.37 14.89 3.45
CA ALA A 116 -12.73 15.71 2.29
C ALA A 116 -11.73 15.66 1.10
N GLY A 117 -10.61 14.93 1.23
CA GLY A 117 -9.63 14.66 0.17
C GLY A 117 -9.26 13.17 0.02
N GLY A 118 -10.05 12.25 0.58
CA GLY A 118 -9.85 10.82 0.36
C GLY A 118 -10.11 10.48 -1.11
N VAL A 119 -9.08 10.08 -1.85
CA VAL A 119 -9.21 9.62 -3.23
C VAL A 119 -9.88 8.24 -3.25
N GLY A 120 -11.18 8.22 -2.96
CA GLY A 120 -12.06 7.14 -3.40
C GLY A 120 -12.16 7.26 -4.90
N TRP A 121 -11.43 6.41 -5.62
CA TRP A 121 -11.52 6.36 -7.07
C TRP A 121 -12.99 6.07 -7.43
N PRO A 122 -13.65 6.91 -8.25
CA PRO A 122 -14.99 6.56 -8.71
C PRO A 122 -14.92 5.23 -9.47
N PRO A 123 -15.94 4.37 -9.38
CA PRO A 123 -15.98 3.07 -10.07
C PRO A 123 -15.88 3.17 -11.61
N THR A 124 -15.90 4.38 -12.18
CA THR A 124 -16.07 4.65 -13.61
C THR A 124 -14.77 4.80 -14.42
N ILE A 125 -13.58 4.73 -13.83
CA ILE A 125 -12.30 4.94 -14.57
C ILE A 125 -11.65 3.63 -15.09
N LEU A 126 -12.24 2.46 -14.82
CA LEU A 126 -11.69 1.16 -15.26
C LEU A 126 -12.35 0.55 -16.50
N SER A 127 -13.03 1.34 -17.33
CA SER A 127 -13.37 0.89 -18.68
C SER A 127 -12.30 1.35 -19.68
N PRO A 128 -11.49 0.46 -20.27
CA PRO A 128 -10.71 0.82 -21.45
C PRO A 128 -11.66 1.10 -22.64
N PRO A 129 -11.22 1.89 -23.64
CA PRO A 129 -11.99 2.15 -24.86
C PRO A 129 -12.23 0.89 -25.70
#